data_AF-A0A9P4N843-F1
#
_entry.id   AF-A0A9P4N843-F1
#
_cell.length_a   1.000
_cell.length_b   1.000
_cell.length_c   1.000
_cell.angle_alpha   90.00
_cell.angle_beta   90.00
_cell.angle_gamma   90.00
#
_symmetry.space_group_name_H-M   'P 1'
#
loop_
_entity.id
_entity.type
_entity.pdbx_description
1 polymer ?
#
loop_
_entity_poly.entity_id
_entity_poly.type
_entity_poly.pdbx_seq_one_letter_code
_entity_poly.pdbx_strand_id
1 'polypeptide(L)'
;MADTPASAQKNPPAVDDINNDDYADEDMNDSALGGIKKVHSADDDEDDDDMADDEDGTSGFNGEGMNLTTTPRKSQPAFFERSTKAAERAAQRSTFDENNSFLLLDNPGLNVRTPSRVPGCFGKRDRGKGGAPPAYAKRVTADLDSDDELMMNLKDSGFSDQQIADQLADEGRVRYDRKSICTRIFRIREKQAKLMDDMLEQGLVEWQYPDDSLLIQAHELAEAEISTEIERIRSQRFRKVSEHMRKLNKDAKWSAKACHDRYTALMDGTAKIPSQQHDDPEARRRELEARRAAFERARLEERQVQEEKATRAQKIKEEARLRSAQKAEQTALAREQKQKDKAERAMKRAAQQQLKAERAVANRVAKNSRHEHLKAKKVAELEDEENYSKAHVNESGISVVDPKKPVPGEKDPRSHLSLEDLKRLCAHRGVNSEGKSREELTGLLQCVDEAFSLNQLKAMCRAKGLNTAGTKAQQQQQLALAEARSYASYVKGFEREQPIEGGKVKSTTELIDLGSGDEDEDEAMLY
;
A
#
# COMPACT_ATOMS: atom_id res chain seq x y z
N MET A 1 99.76 18.73 -15.36
CA MET A 1 99.38 17.34 -15.65
C MET A 1 98.47 16.87 -14.52
N ALA A 2 97.16 16.68 -14.64
CA ALA A 2 96.17 16.85 -15.69
C ALA A 2 94.84 17.18 -14.96
N ASP A 3 94.23 18.32 -15.25
CA ASP A 3 92.93 18.47 -15.91
C ASP A 3 91.94 17.30 -15.77
N THR A 4 90.94 17.50 -14.92
CA THR A 4 89.68 16.72 -14.89
C THR A 4 88.52 17.66 -15.21
N PRO A 5 87.73 17.41 -16.28
CA PRO A 5 86.67 18.31 -16.70
C PRO A 5 85.26 17.89 -16.22
N ALA A 6 84.46 18.94 -15.97
CA ALA A 6 83.08 19.16 -16.39
C ALA A 6 81.98 18.08 -16.21
N SER A 7 81.06 18.40 -15.29
CA SER A 7 79.63 18.69 -15.54
C SER A 7 78.93 17.99 -16.72
N ALA A 8 77.98 17.10 -16.41
CA ALA A 8 76.94 16.67 -17.35
C ALA A 8 75.57 16.74 -16.66
N GLN A 9 74.83 17.81 -17.01
CA GLN A 9 73.40 17.95 -16.74
C GLN A 9 72.64 16.90 -17.56
N LYS A 10 71.83 16.10 -16.88
CA LYS A 10 70.87 15.17 -17.49
C LYS A 10 69.57 15.94 -17.76
N ASN A 11 69.34 16.31 -19.02
CA ASN A 11 68.01 16.71 -19.49
C ASN A 11 67.11 15.46 -19.61
N PRO A 12 65.82 15.55 -19.27
CA PRO A 12 64.85 14.50 -19.57
C PRO A 12 64.53 14.45 -21.08
N PRO A 13 64.13 13.28 -21.61
CA PRO A 13 63.87 13.10 -23.03
C PRO A 13 62.61 13.87 -23.47
N ALA A 14 62.74 14.49 -24.64
CA ALA A 14 61.62 14.96 -25.44
C ALA A 14 60.68 13.80 -25.73
N VAL A 15 59.42 13.93 -25.30
CA VAL A 15 58.33 13.07 -25.77
C VAL A 15 57.84 13.65 -27.08
N ASP A 16 57.91 12.79 -28.09
CA ASP A 16 57.55 13.04 -29.48
C ASP A 16 56.09 13.47 -29.62
N ASP A 17 55.90 14.43 -30.53
CA ASP A 17 54.63 14.82 -31.14
C ASP A 17 53.88 13.59 -31.66
N ILE A 18 52.82 13.20 -30.94
CA ILE A 18 51.81 12.27 -31.45
C ILE A 18 50.67 13.11 -32.02
N ASN A 19 50.68 13.18 -33.34
CA ASN A 19 49.55 13.32 -34.26
C ASN A 19 48.24 13.89 -33.70
N ASN A 20 48.08 15.16 -34.01
CA ASN A 20 46.82 15.87 -34.10
C ASN A 20 46.05 15.39 -35.34
N ASP A 21 45.46 14.18 -35.26
CA ASP A 21 44.49 13.68 -36.25
C ASP A 21 43.07 13.94 -35.75
N ASP A 22 42.52 15.07 -36.20
CA ASP A 22 41.27 15.14 -36.96
C ASP A 22 40.13 14.17 -36.56
N TYR A 23 39.63 14.29 -35.33
CA TYR A 23 38.30 13.78 -34.98
C TYR A 23 37.29 14.92 -35.02
N ALA A 24 36.60 14.97 -36.16
CA ALA A 24 35.37 15.70 -36.36
C ALA A 24 34.38 15.44 -35.21
N ASP A 25 33.83 16.53 -34.68
CA ASP A 25 32.61 16.56 -33.90
C ASP A 25 31.48 15.93 -34.73
N GLU A 26 31.27 14.63 -34.56
CA GLU A 26 29.99 13.99 -34.88
C GLU A 26 29.16 13.93 -33.59
N ASP A 27 28.02 14.63 -33.65
CA ASP A 27 26.89 14.56 -32.73
C ASP A 27 26.53 13.10 -32.37
N MET A 28 27.11 12.59 -31.30
CA MET A 28 26.61 11.41 -30.58
C MET A 28 25.53 11.85 -29.60
N ASN A 29 24.38 12.16 -30.20
CA ASN A 29 23.11 11.99 -29.56
C ASN A 29 22.84 10.47 -29.45
N ASP A 30 22.40 10.05 -28.27
CA ASP A 30 21.68 8.81 -27.98
C ASP A 30 22.44 7.60 -27.38
N SER A 31 21.87 7.16 -26.26
CA SER A 31 21.69 5.77 -25.83
C SER A 31 22.76 5.00 -25.03
N ALA A 32 22.23 4.36 -23.98
CA ALA A 32 22.69 3.13 -23.35
C ALA A 32 23.82 3.20 -22.30
N LEU A 33 23.61 3.98 -21.23
CA LEU A 33 24.20 3.61 -19.93
C LEU A 33 23.30 2.60 -19.23
N GLY A 34 23.85 1.39 -19.10
CA GLY A 34 23.21 0.17 -18.64
C GLY A 34 22.49 0.28 -17.30
N GLY A 35 21.37 -0.42 -17.23
CA GLY A 35 20.50 -0.52 -16.07
C GLY A 35 21.21 -1.11 -14.86
N ILE A 36 21.64 -0.22 -13.96
CA ILE A 36 21.59 -0.51 -12.54
C ILE A 36 20.11 -0.39 -12.17
N LYS A 37 19.46 -1.53 -11.91
CA LYS A 37 18.14 -1.57 -11.28
C LYS A 37 18.23 -0.86 -9.94
N LYS A 38 17.93 0.43 -9.95
CA LYS A 38 17.62 1.23 -8.78
C LYS A 38 16.41 0.56 -8.14
N VAL A 39 16.66 -0.16 -7.07
CA VAL A 39 15.63 -0.70 -6.19
C VAL A 39 14.94 0.53 -5.63
N HIS A 40 13.80 0.90 -6.22
CA HIS A 40 12.90 1.88 -5.63
C HIS A 40 12.39 1.24 -4.34
N SER A 41 12.99 1.61 -3.21
CA SER A 41 12.29 1.62 -1.93
C SER A 41 11.15 2.62 -2.09
N ALA A 42 9.99 2.11 -2.47
CA ALA A 42 8.73 2.81 -2.39
C ALA A 42 8.28 2.74 -0.94
N ASP A 43 8.87 3.58 -0.09
CA ASP A 43 8.39 3.91 1.24
C ASP A 43 8.97 5.29 1.58
N ASP A 44 8.13 6.16 2.12
CA ASP A 44 8.35 7.56 2.50
C ASP A 44 8.34 8.60 1.37
N ASP A 45 7.12 8.96 0.94
CA ASP A 45 6.71 10.37 1.02
C ASP A 45 5.22 10.44 1.39
N GLU A 46 5.02 11.02 2.57
CA GLU A 46 3.77 11.24 3.29
C GLU A 46 2.89 12.24 2.52
N ASP A 47 1.86 11.74 1.83
CA ASP A 47 0.69 12.56 1.52
C ASP A 47 -0.23 12.57 2.75
N ASP A 48 -0.15 13.70 3.47
CA ASP A 48 -1.20 14.26 4.32
C ASP A 48 -2.51 14.34 3.51
N ASP A 49 -3.37 13.33 3.64
CA ASP A 49 -4.80 13.46 3.34
C ASP A 49 -5.61 12.99 4.55
N ASP A 50 -6.15 13.98 5.25
CA ASP A 50 -7.24 13.91 6.21
C ASP A 50 -8.41 13.06 5.68
N MET A 51 -8.50 11.80 6.12
CA MET A 51 -9.76 11.05 6.14
C MET A 51 -9.89 10.27 7.45
N ALA A 52 -10.57 10.92 8.39
CA ALA A 52 -11.19 10.25 9.51
C ALA A 52 -12.28 9.31 9.00
N ASP A 53 -12.04 7.99 9.07
CA ASP A 53 -13.09 6.99 9.05
C ASP A 53 -12.81 5.96 10.16
N ASP A 54 -13.41 6.22 11.32
CA ASP A 54 -13.46 5.33 12.47
C ASP A 54 -14.36 4.11 12.13
N GLU A 55 -13.76 2.99 11.68
CA GLU A 55 -14.38 1.67 11.84
C GLU A 55 -13.62 0.84 12.88
N ASP A 56 -14.14 0.93 14.11
CA ASP A 56 -13.82 0.11 15.28
C ASP A 56 -14.09 -1.38 15.00
N GLY A 57 -13.04 -2.07 14.59
CA GLY A 57 -12.96 -3.54 14.51
C GLY A 57 -12.89 -4.17 15.89
N THR A 58 -14.06 -4.31 16.52
CA THR A 58 -14.24 -5.11 17.74
C THR A 58 -13.84 -6.57 17.51
N SER A 59 -12.89 -7.02 18.31
CA SER A 59 -12.43 -8.39 18.44
C SER A 59 -13.57 -9.34 18.84
N GLY A 60 -13.86 -10.31 17.97
CA GLY A 60 -14.78 -11.41 18.25
C GLY A 60 -14.19 -12.37 19.29
N PHE A 61 -14.58 -12.18 20.56
CA PHE A 61 -14.47 -13.18 21.62
C PHE A 61 -15.74 -14.04 21.61
N ASN A 62 -15.60 -15.30 21.21
CA ASN A 62 -16.67 -16.31 21.30
C ASN A 62 -16.87 -16.72 22.75
N GLY A 63 -18.03 -16.40 23.32
CA GLY A 63 -18.47 -16.87 24.63
C GLY A 63 -19.99 -17.05 24.65
N GLU A 64 -20.42 -18.28 24.83
CA GLU A 64 -21.80 -18.77 24.76
C GLU A 64 -22.76 -18.11 25.77
N GLY A 65 -24.03 -18.01 25.35
CA GLY A 65 -25.18 -18.10 26.26
C GLY A 65 -25.70 -16.80 26.86
N MET A 66 -26.91 -16.41 26.43
CA MET A 66 -28.08 -16.14 27.27
C MET A 66 -29.11 -15.32 26.49
N ASN A 67 -30.30 -15.90 26.35
CA ASN A 67 -31.54 -15.21 26.00
C ASN A 67 -31.79 -14.05 26.95
N LEU A 68 -32.02 -12.84 26.45
CA LEU A 68 -32.87 -11.84 27.11
C LEU A 68 -33.30 -10.75 26.11
N THR A 69 -34.60 -10.57 26.04
CA THR A 69 -35.33 -9.50 25.35
C THR A 69 -34.84 -8.11 25.78
N THR A 70 -34.33 -7.29 24.86
CA THR A 70 -34.00 -5.89 25.14
C THR A 70 -34.48 -4.94 24.05
N THR A 71 -35.23 -3.92 24.47
CA THR A 71 -35.67 -2.72 23.74
C THR A 71 -34.52 -1.94 23.08
N PRO A 72 -34.79 -1.13 22.03
CA PRO A 72 -33.75 -0.42 21.29
C PRO A 72 -33.02 0.61 22.17
N ARG A 73 -31.71 0.41 22.36
CA ARG A 73 -30.83 1.38 23.01
C ARG A 73 -30.57 2.54 22.04
N LYS A 74 -30.91 3.76 22.48
CA LYS A 74 -30.49 5.01 21.85
C LYS A 74 -28.97 5.09 21.94
N SER A 75 -28.29 5.15 20.79
CA SER A 75 -26.86 5.41 20.70
C SER A 75 -26.57 6.80 21.26
N GLN A 76 -25.72 6.88 22.28
CA GLN A 76 -25.06 8.13 22.64
C GLN A 76 -23.72 8.19 21.88
N PRO A 77 -23.36 9.33 21.26
CA PRO A 77 -22.10 9.48 20.56
C PRO A 77 -20.93 9.52 21.55
N ALA A 78 -20.00 8.58 21.40
CA ALA A 78 -18.92 8.28 22.35
C ALA A 78 -17.70 9.22 22.28
N PHE A 79 -17.83 10.47 21.80
CA PHE A 79 -16.65 11.31 21.47
C PHE A 79 -16.54 12.67 22.17
N PHE A 80 -17.37 12.99 23.17
CA PHE A 80 -17.37 14.36 23.72
C PHE A 80 -16.56 14.60 25.00
N GLU A 81 -16.38 13.67 25.94
CA GLU A 81 -15.77 14.08 27.23
C GLU A 81 -14.24 14.28 27.20
N ARG A 82 -13.50 13.52 26.39
CA ARG A 82 -12.03 13.69 26.27
C ARG A 82 -11.65 14.84 25.34
N SER A 83 -12.38 15.04 24.25
CA SER A 83 -12.13 16.13 23.30
C SER A 83 -12.56 17.48 23.90
N THR A 84 -13.68 17.56 24.63
CA THR A 84 -14.11 18.80 25.30
C THR A 84 -13.16 19.20 26.41
N LYS A 85 -12.65 18.29 27.24
CA LYS A 85 -11.65 18.63 28.28
C LYS A 85 -10.29 19.05 27.72
N ALA A 86 -9.91 18.57 26.54
CA ALA A 86 -8.69 18.99 25.86
C ALA A 86 -8.87 20.37 25.20
N ALA A 87 -10.01 20.58 24.53
CA ALA A 87 -10.40 21.86 23.95
C ALA A 87 -10.63 22.94 25.02
N GLU A 88 -11.22 22.61 26.17
CA GLU A 88 -11.40 23.50 27.31
C GLU A 88 -10.05 23.89 27.93
N ARG A 89 -9.10 22.96 28.04
CA ARG A 89 -7.71 23.25 28.45
C ARG A 89 -6.95 24.11 27.44
N ALA A 90 -7.23 23.96 26.15
CA ALA A 90 -6.63 24.80 25.11
C ALA A 90 -7.24 26.21 25.10
N ALA A 91 -8.56 26.32 25.22
CA ALA A 91 -9.28 27.59 25.30
C ALA A 91 -8.92 28.39 26.57
N GLN A 92 -8.71 27.72 27.70
CA GLN A 92 -8.19 28.37 28.92
C GLN A 92 -6.75 28.89 28.78
N ARG A 93 -5.95 28.37 27.82
CA ARG A 93 -4.61 28.89 27.53
C ARG A 93 -4.64 30.08 26.57
N SER A 94 -5.75 30.30 25.87
CA SER A 94 -5.88 31.33 24.84
C SER A 94 -6.87 32.44 25.21
N THR A 95 -7.26 32.58 26.49
CA THR A 95 -8.04 33.76 26.90
C THR A 95 -7.16 35.00 26.77
N PHE A 96 -7.34 35.68 25.64
CA PHE A 96 -6.75 36.96 25.30
C PHE A 96 -7.48 38.02 26.12
N ASP A 97 -6.81 38.59 27.11
CA ASP A 97 -7.33 39.73 27.86
C ASP A 97 -7.24 40.98 26.96
N GLU A 98 -8.35 41.70 26.76
CA GLU A 98 -8.46 42.85 25.86
C GLU A 98 -7.52 44.02 26.23
N ASN A 99 -6.84 43.93 27.37
CA ASN A 99 -5.84 44.89 27.83
C ASN A 99 -4.41 44.62 27.32
N ASN A 100 -4.24 43.80 26.27
CA ASN A 100 -3.03 43.72 25.43
C ASN A 100 -1.70 43.70 26.23
N SER A 101 -1.71 43.04 27.39
CA SER A 101 -0.54 42.79 28.21
C SER A 101 -0.22 41.32 28.08
N PHE A 102 0.78 41.01 27.26
CA PHE A 102 1.41 39.71 27.24
C PHE A 102 2.17 39.55 28.57
N LEU A 103 1.45 39.19 29.62
CA LEU A 103 1.99 38.84 30.92
C LEU A 103 2.70 37.49 30.75
N LEU A 104 3.96 37.56 30.27
CA LEU A 104 4.96 36.57 30.62
C LEU A 104 5.08 36.64 32.14
N LEU A 105 4.32 35.79 32.83
CA LEU A 105 4.56 35.47 34.23
C LEU A 105 5.91 34.75 34.31
N ASP A 106 6.99 35.52 34.15
CA ASP A 106 8.30 35.21 34.70
C ASP A 106 8.10 35.23 36.21
N ASN A 107 7.70 34.06 36.73
CA ASN A 107 7.59 33.79 38.13
C ASN A 107 8.91 33.13 38.54
N PRO A 108 9.93 33.90 39.01
CA PRO A 108 11.25 33.36 39.35
C PRO A 108 11.22 32.41 40.55
N GLY A 109 10.04 32.14 41.15
CA GLY A 109 9.87 31.27 42.31
C GLY A 109 9.46 29.82 42.04
N LEU A 110 9.13 29.42 40.80
CA LEU A 110 8.58 28.07 40.51
C LEU A 110 9.57 27.05 39.91
N ASN A 111 10.84 27.43 39.73
CA ASN A 111 11.89 26.54 39.21
C ASN A 111 12.82 25.95 40.28
N VAL A 112 12.42 25.94 41.55
CA VAL A 112 13.04 25.06 42.56
C VAL A 112 12.15 23.82 42.71
N ARG A 113 12.14 22.98 41.67
CA ARG A 113 11.82 21.56 41.89
C ARG A 113 12.99 21.00 42.69
N THR A 114 12.81 20.94 44.01
CA THR A 114 13.64 20.08 44.85
C THR A 114 13.66 18.69 44.20
N PRO A 115 14.83 18.14 43.86
CA PRO A 115 14.88 16.77 43.36
C PRO A 115 14.30 15.89 44.47
N SER A 116 13.18 15.22 44.22
CA SER A 116 12.60 14.24 45.14
C SER A 116 13.46 12.97 45.30
N ARG A 117 14.75 13.07 44.95
CA ARG A 117 15.78 12.08 45.29
C ARG A 117 16.03 12.18 46.78
N VAL A 118 15.22 11.47 47.56
CA VAL A 118 15.55 10.99 48.90
C VAL A 118 16.97 10.41 48.83
N PRO A 119 17.97 11.04 49.49
CA PRO A 119 19.30 10.48 49.62
C PRO A 119 19.18 9.20 50.46
N GLY A 120 19.22 8.04 49.79
CA GLY A 120 19.02 6.74 50.45
C GLY A 120 18.20 5.72 49.65
N CYS A 121 17.46 6.14 48.62
CA CYS A 121 16.63 5.23 47.81
C CYS A 121 17.30 4.70 46.53
N PHE A 122 18.64 4.67 46.45
CA PHE A 122 19.34 3.75 45.54
C PHE A 122 19.41 2.34 46.19
N GLY A 123 18.23 1.74 46.28
CA GLY A 123 18.02 0.38 45.76
C GLY A 123 18.74 -0.80 46.40
N LYS A 124 19.25 -0.72 47.63
CA LYS A 124 19.44 -1.94 48.43
C LYS A 124 18.11 -2.27 49.09
N ARG A 125 17.16 -2.83 48.32
CA ARG A 125 16.07 -3.62 48.92
C ARG A 125 16.74 -4.67 49.80
N ASP A 126 16.26 -4.79 51.04
CA ASP A 126 16.67 -5.78 52.02
C ASP A 126 16.61 -7.19 51.41
N ARG A 127 17.69 -7.61 50.74
CA ARG A 127 17.93 -9.03 50.49
C ARG A 127 18.24 -9.61 51.85
N GLY A 128 17.34 -10.45 52.35
CA GLY A 128 17.56 -11.21 53.57
C GLY A 128 18.98 -11.77 53.57
N LYS A 129 19.68 -11.57 54.69
CA LYS A 129 21.08 -11.96 54.90
C LYS A 129 21.20 -13.47 54.61
N GLY A 130 21.64 -13.82 53.39
CA GLY A 130 21.65 -15.21 52.88
C GLY A 130 21.04 -15.40 51.48
N GLY A 131 20.38 -14.40 50.90
CA GLY A 131 19.94 -14.47 49.51
C GLY A 131 21.13 -14.55 48.54
N ALA A 132 21.11 -15.52 47.63
CA ALA A 132 22.12 -15.67 46.59
C ALA A 132 22.40 -14.31 45.91
N PRO A 133 23.67 -14.00 45.60
CA PRO A 133 24.01 -12.76 44.93
C PRO A 133 23.16 -12.62 43.65
N PRO A 134 22.80 -11.38 43.25
CA PRO A 134 22.00 -11.16 42.06
C PRO A 134 22.57 -11.94 40.88
N ALA A 135 21.68 -12.54 40.09
CA ALA A 135 21.91 -13.20 38.80
C ALA A 135 23.12 -12.68 37.99
N TYR A 136 23.32 -11.37 38.00
CA TYR A 136 24.42 -10.62 37.40
C TYR A 136 25.83 -10.98 37.87
N ALA A 137 25.98 -11.75 38.93
CA ALA A 137 27.28 -12.11 39.48
C ALA A 137 27.97 -13.26 38.72
N LYS A 138 27.25 -14.03 37.89
CA LYS A 138 27.86 -15.05 37.03
C LYS A 138 28.76 -14.37 35.98
N ARG A 139 30.04 -14.70 35.96
CA ARG A 139 31.00 -14.23 34.95
C ARG A 139 30.58 -14.75 33.58
N VAL A 140 30.73 -13.92 32.55
CA VAL A 140 30.51 -14.33 31.16
C VAL A 140 31.76 -15.02 30.67
N THR A 141 31.63 -16.29 30.32
CA THR A 141 32.66 -17.16 29.74
C THR A 141 32.44 -17.32 28.23
N ALA A 142 33.45 -17.80 27.51
CA ALA A 142 33.29 -18.15 26.10
C ALA A 142 32.47 -19.43 25.93
N ASP A 143 32.66 -20.38 26.85
CA ASP A 143 31.79 -21.55 27.02
C ASP A 143 30.44 -21.09 27.58
N LEU A 144 29.38 -21.33 26.83
CA LEU A 144 28.03 -20.93 27.19
C LEU A 144 27.52 -21.79 28.35
N ASP A 145 26.97 -21.16 29.40
CA ASP A 145 26.17 -21.89 30.39
C ASP A 145 24.77 -22.18 29.82
N SER A 146 24.02 -23.08 30.46
CA SER A 146 22.69 -23.45 29.96
C SER A 146 21.72 -22.25 29.85
N ASP A 147 21.92 -21.20 30.64
CA ASP A 147 21.09 -19.99 30.56
C ASP A 147 21.53 -19.11 29.37
N ASP A 148 22.84 -18.98 29.15
CA ASP A 148 23.48 -18.22 28.07
C ASP A 148 23.19 -18.86 26.70
N GLU A 149 23.20 -20.19 26.59
CA GLU A 149 22.77 -20.93 25.39
C GLU A 149 21.32 -20.60 25.01
N LEU A 150 20.42 -20.65 25.99
CA LEU A 150 19.01 -20.35 25.77
C LEU A 150 18.81 -18.87 25.40
N MET A 151 19.51 -17.95 26.06
CA MET A 151 19.46 -16.52 25.72
C MET A 151 19.93 -16.26 24.28
N MET A 152 20.99 -16.91 23.83
CA MET A 152 21.50 -16.79 22.45
C MET A 152 20.50 -17.36 21.45
N ASN A 153 20.01 -18.59 21.67
CA ASN A 153 19.05 -19.24 20.77
C ASN A 153 17.75 -18.43 20.61
N LEU A 154 17.21 -17.90 21.71
CA LEU A 154 16.02 -17.05 21.66
C LEU A 154 16.32 -15.71 20.97
N LYS A 155 17.51 -15.15 21.15
CA LYS A 155 17.87 -13.90 20.47
C LYS A 155 17.99 -14.10 18.96
N ASP A 156 18.61 -15.19 18.54
CA ASP A 156 18.80 -15.51 17.13
C ASP A 156 17.47 -15.92 16.47
N SER A 157 16.53 -16.45 17.25
CA SER A 157 15.13 -16.67 16.82
C SER A 157 14.28 -15.39 16.75
N GLY A 158 14.84 -14.22 17.10
CA GLY A 158 14.17 -12.93 16.99
C GLY A 158 13.30 -12.52 18.18
N PHE A 159 13.39 -13.22 19.32
CA PHE A 159 12.64 -12.82 20.52
C PHE A 159 13.14 -11.49 21.09
N SER A 160 12.20 -10.68 21.60
CA SER A 160 12.54 -9.44 22.29
C SER A 160 13.18 -9.71 23.65
N ASP A 161 14.03 -8.81 24.13
CA ASP A 161 14.71 -8.98 25.42
C ASP A 161 13.73 -9.16 26.60
N GLN A 162 12.49 -8.67 26.48
CA GLN A 162 11.45 -8.90 27.49
C GLN A 162 10.95 -10.34 27.46
N GLN A 163 10.62 -10.86 26.28
CA GLN A 163 10.17 -12.24 26.11
C GLN A 163 11.24 -13.24 26.57
N ILE A 164 12.51 -12.93 26.30
CA ILE A 164 13.64 -13.75 26.78
C ILE A 164 13.67 -13.75 28.33
N ALA A 165 13.49 -12.59 28.97
CA ALA A 165 13.44 -12.51 30.43
C ALA A 165 12.28 -13.32 31.04
N ASP A 166 11.10 -13.18 30.43
CA ASP A 166 9.87 -13.86 30.86
C ASP A 166 10.00 -15.37 30.66
N GLN A 167 10.51 -15.83 29.52
CA GLN A 167 10.73 -17.24 29.23
C GLN A 167 11.75 -17.89 30.17
N LEU A 168 12.84 -17.19 30.51
CA LEU A 168 13.79 -17.65 31.53
C LEU A 168 13.13 -17.77 32.91
N ALA A 169 12.22 -16.86 33.25
CA ALA A 169 11.48 -16.91 34.50
C ALA A 169 10.46 -18.07 34.52
N ASP A 170 9.79 -18.34 33.38
CA ASP A 170 8.81 -19.41 33.21
C ASP A 170 9.45 -20.80 33.29
N GLU A 171 10.65 -20.97 32.72
CA GLU A 171 11.45 -22.20 32.84
C GLU A 171 12.06 -22.40 34.25
N GLY A 172 11.82 -21.47 35.19
CA GLY A 172 12.35 -21.54 36.54
C GLY A 172 13.86 -21.26 36.63
N ARG A 173 14.45 -20.68 35.59
CA ARG A 173 15.86 -20.28 35.53
C ARG A 173 16.10 -18.97 36.26
N VAL A 174 17.34 -18.50 36.19
CA VAL A 174 17.75 -17.23 36.79
C VAL A 174 16.95 -16.07 36.19
N ARG A 175 16.29 -15.29 37.04
CA ARG A 175 15.50 -14.12 36.60
C ARG A 175 16.43 -12.95 36.22
N TYR A 176 16.54 -12.70 34.93
CA TYR A 176 17.26 -11.54 34.38
C TYR A 176 16.30 -10.34 34.20
N ASP A 177 16.81 -9.13 34.39
CA ASP A 177 16.14 -7.88 33.99
C ASP A 177 16.19 -7.74 32.46
N ARG A 178 15.09 -7.25 31.88
CA ARG A 178 14.95 -6.98 30.45
C ARG A 178 16.13 -6.19 29.88
N LYS A 179 16.58 -5.14 30.58
CA LYS A 179 17.67 -4.26 30.10
C LYS A 179 19.04 -4.94 30.09
N SER A 180 19.18 -6.00 30.88
CA SER A 180 20.47 -6.66 31.10
C SER A 180 20.75 -7.79 30.12
N ILE A 181 19.72 -8.33 29.46
CA ILE A 181 19.83 -9.45 28.53
C ILE A 181 20.66 -9.06 27.31
N CYS A 182 20.34 -7.94 26.64
CA CYS A 182 21.12 -7.46 25.49
C CYS A 182 22.60 -7.23 25.84
N THR A 183 22.88 -6.59 26.98
CA THR A 183 24.27 -6.39 27.44
C THR A 183 24.98 -7.70 27.74
N ARG A 184 24.28 -8.70 28.30
CA ARG A 184 24.87 -10.03 28.59
C ARG A 184 25.17 -10.79 27.31
N ILE A 185 24.22 -10.85 26.37
CA ILE A 185 24.41 -11.44 25.02
C ILE A 185 25.58 -10.79 24.28
N PHE A 186 25.68 -9.46 24.32
CA PHE A 186 26.80 -8.76 23.69
C PHE A 186 28.15 -9.19 24.26
N ARG A 187 28.27 -9.27 25.59
CA ARG A 187 29.51 -9.74 26.25
C ARG A 187 29.83 -11.20 25.95
N ILE A 188 28.80 -12.05 25.80
CA ILE A 188 28.98 -13.46 25.40
C ILE A 188 29.59 -13.50 24.01
N ARG A 189 29.00 -12.80 23.04
CA ARG A 189 29.52 -12.70 21.66
C ARG A 189 30.94 -12.15 21.63
N GLU A 190 31.24 -11.14 22.45
CA GLU A 190 32.60 -10.59 22.59
C GLU A 190 33.60 -11.64 23.11
N LYS A 191 33.19 -12.48 24.07
CA LYS A 191 34.03 -13.56 24.61
C LYS A 191 34.22 -14.70 23.60
N GLN A 192 33.20 -15.05 22.85
CA GLN A 192 33.29 -16.05 21.77
C GLN A 192 34.17 -15.55 20.63
N ALA A 193 34.04 -14.29 20.22
CA ALA A 193 34.90 -13.69 19.21
C ALA A 193 36.37 -13.72 19.65
N LYS A 194 36.67 -13.32 20.90
CA LYS A 194 38.03 -13.41 21.45
C LYS A 194 38.58 -14.84 21.47
N LEU A 195 37.76 -15.82 21.82
CA LEU A 195 38.18 -17.22 21.78
C LEU A 195 38.49 -17.67 20.34
N MET A 196 37.68 -17.26 19.35
CA MET A 196 37.95 -17.52 17.93
C MET A 196 39.25 -16.84 17.48
N ASP A 197 39.49 -15.59 17.88
CA ASP A 197 40.74 -14.87 17.60
C ASP A 197 41.95 -15.61 18.18
N ASP A 198 41.88 -16.04 19.46
CA ASP A 198 42.93 -16.81 20.11
C ASP A 198 43.18 -18.16 19.40
N MET A 199 42.13 -18.83 18.91
CA MET A 199 42.24 -20.08 18.15
C MET A 199 42.84 -19.88 16.75
N LEU A 200 42.51 -18.78 16.08
CA LEU A 200 43.12 -18.39 14.81
C LEU A 200 44.61 -18.05 14.99
N GLU A 201 44.96 -17.30 16.04
CA GLU A 201 46.35 -16.94 16.36
C GLU A 201 47.20 -18.17 16.69
N GLN A 202 46.62 -19.16 17.37
CA GLN A 202 47.27 -20.44 17.67
C GLN A 202 47.34 -21.39 16.46
N GLY A 203 46.66 -21.08 15.35
CA GLY A 203 46.55 -21.95 14.18
C GLY A 203 45.72 -23.21 14.42
N LEU A 204 44.83 -23.20 15.43
CA LEU A 204 43.88 -24.29 15.68
C LEU A 204 42.70 -24.25 14.71
N VAL A 205 42.32 -23.04 14.29
CA VAL A 205 41.30 -22.77 13.29
C VAL A 205 41.97 -22.01 12.16
N GLU A 206 41.56 -22.29 10.92
CA GLU A 206 42.02 -21.59 9.73
C GLU A 206 40.82 -20.99 9.00
N TRP A 207 41.02 -19.82 8.39
CA TRP A 207 40.03 -19.18 7.53
C TRP A 207 39.68 -20.08 6.34
N GLN A 208 38.39 -20.25 6.08
CA GLN A 208 37.91 -21.02 4.94
C GLN A 208 37.57 -20.09 3.77
N TYR A 209 37.69 -20.60 2.54
CA TYR A 209 37.36 -19.83 1.34
C TYR A 209 35.94 -19.21 1.32
N PRO A 210 34.88 -19.89 1.81
CA PRO A 210 33.56 -19.25 1.95
C PRO A 210 33.58 -18.04 2.89
N ASP A 211 34.38 -18.08 3.94
CA ASP A 211 34.50 -16.98 4.91
C ASP A 211 35.22 -15.77 4.28
N ASP A 212 36.25 -16.02 3.46
CA ASP A 212 36.93 -14.96 2.70
C ASP A 212 35.97 -14.25 1.73
N SER A 213 35.09 -15.02 1.08
CA SER A 213 34.09 -14.48 0.17
C SER A 213 33.07 -13.59 0.91
N LEU A 214 32.61 -14.05 2.08
CA LEU A 214 31.72 -13.27 2.95
C LEU A 214 32.42 -12.04 3.52
N LEU A 215 33.70 -12.14 3.86
CA LEU A 215 34.51 -11.02 4.37
C LEU A 215 34.62 -9.90 3.33
N ILE A 216 34.90 -10.24 2.07
CA ILE A 216 34.96 -9.26 0.97
C ILE A 216 33.61 -8.57 0.80
N GLN A 217 32.51 -9.34 0.76
CA GLN A 217 31.17 -8.78 0.63
C GLN A 217 30.81 -7.86 1.82
N ALA A 218 31.12 -8.29 3.05
CA ALA A 218 30.87 -7.50 4.24
C ALA A 218 31.68 -6.19 4.25
N HIS A 219 32.93 -6.24 3.77
CA HIS A 219 33.78 -5.07 3.62
C HIS A 219 33.20 -4.06 2.62
N GLU A 220 32.77 -4.53 1.43
CA GLU A 220 32.14 -3.67 0.42
C GLU A 220 30.86 -2.99 0.94
N LEU A 221 30.02 -3.72 1.67
CA LEU A 221 28.82 -3.15 2.31
C LEU A 221 29.18 -2.09 3.35
N ALA A 222 30.18 -2.36 4.20
CA ALA A 222 30.66 -1.40 5.20
C ALA A 222 31.25 -0.13 4.55
N GLU A 223 32.03 -0.27 3.46
CA GLU A 223 32.54 0.86 2.71
C GLU A 223 31.42 1.70 2.09
N ALA A 224 30.39 1.05 1.52
CA ALA A 224 29.23 1.74 1.00
C ALA A 224 28.53 2.55 2.10
N GLU A 225 28.25 1.96 3.26
CA GLU A 225 27.64 2.66 4.41
C GLU A 225 28.50 3.84 4.87
N ILE A 226 29.80 3.64 5.07
CA ILE A 226 30.73 4.69 5.47
C ILE A 226 30.78 5.82 4.44
N SER A 227 30.78 5.50 3.15
CA SER A 227 30.80 6.50 2.07
C SER A 227 29.55 7.39 2.11
N THR A 228 28.36 6.82 2.34
CA THR A 228 27.12 7.59 2.48
C THR A 228 27.13 8.48 3.72
N GLU A 229 27.68 8.01 4.85
CA GLU A 229 27.80 8.82 6.06
C GLU A 229 28.84 9.93 5.89
N ILE A 230 29.96 9.67 5.20
CA ILE A 230 30.93 10.70 4.83
C ILE A 230 30.26 11.77 3.95
N GLU A 231 29.43 11.38 2.98
CA GLU A 231 28.69 12.32 2.14
C GLU A 231 27.66 13.13 2.94
N ARG A 232 26.95 12.48 3.88
CA ARG A 232 26.05 13.15 4.85
C ARG A 232 26.82 14.16 5.71
N ILE A 233 27.98 13.81 6.23
CA ILE A 233 28.82 14.72 7.02
C ILE A 233 29.36 15.86 6.14
N ARG A 234 29.75 15.58 4.89
CA ARG A 234 30.22 16.58 3.93
C ARG A 234 29.12 17.59 3.58
N SER A 235 27.88 17.15 3.36
CA SER A 235 26.74 18.05 3.13
C SER A 235 26.43 18.89 4.37
N GLN A 236 26.53 18.32 5.58
CA GLN A 236 26.36 19.06 6.84
C GLN A 236 27.49 20.06 7.13
N ARG A 237 28.71 19.82 6.61
CA ARG A 237 29.87 20.68 6.85
C ARG A 237 29.56 22.15 6.57
N PHE A 238 28.96 22.44 5.41
CA PHE A 238 28.70 23.83 5.02
C PHE A 238 27.51 24.45 5.74
N ARG A 239 26.60 23.64 6.30
CA ARG A 239 25.61 24.12 7.26
C ARG A 239 26.31 24.68 8.51
N LYS A 240 27.21 23.90 9.10
CA LYS A 240 28.03 24.34 10.24
C LYS A 240 28.90 25.55 9.89
N VAL A 241 29.53 25.57 8.71
CA VAL A 241 30.31 26.73 8.24
C VAL A 241 29.43 27.98 8.19
N SER A 242 28.23 27.91 7.61
CA SER A 242 27.32 29.07 7.54
C SER A 242 26.88 29.56 8.93
N GLU A 243 26.68 28.65 9.89
CA GLU A 243 26.38 29.00 11.28
C GLU A 243 27.58 29.66 11.97
N HIS A 244 28.79 29.13 11.76
CA HIS A 244 30.03 29.74 12.27
C HIS A 244 30.28 31.11 11.64
N MET A 245 30.01 31.29 10.35
CA MET A 245 30.09 32.60 9.69
C MET A 245 29.14 33.61 10.32
N ARG A 246 27.91 33.21 10.67
CA ARG A 246 26.94 34.07 11.38
C ARG A 246 27.39 34.43 12.80
N LYS A 247 28.08 33.50 13.48
CA LYS A 247 28.67 33.75 14.82
C LYS A 247 29.81 34.76 14.74
N LEU A 248 30.67 34.66 13.72
CA LEU A 248 31.80 35.57 13.51
C LEU A 248 31.35 36.95 13.01
N ASN A 249 30.35 36.98 12.13
CA ASN A 249 29.77 38.20 11.59
C ASN A 249 28.25 38.12 11.61
N LYS A 250 27.62 38.90 12.50
CA LYS A 250 26.15 38.92 12.69
C LYS A 250 25.39 39.36 11.45
N ASP A 251 26.02 40.16 10.59
CA ASP A 251 25.41 40.67 9.36
C ASP A 251 25.53 39.66 8.20
N ALA A 252 26.40 38.65 8.34
CA ALA A 252 26.65 37.64 7.32
C ALA A 252 25.53 36.60 7.27
N LYS A 253 24.45 36.89 6.54
CA LYS A 253 23.31 35.99 6.34
C LYS A 253 23.49 35.05 5.14
N TRP A 254 24.67 34.43 5.01
CA TRP A 254 24.93 33.49 3.91
C TRP A 254 24.23 32.15 4.15
N SER A 255 23.81 31.49 3.05
CA SER A 255 23.29 30.12 3.07
C SER A 255 24.43 29.12 3.02
N ALA A 256 24.19 27.89 3.46
CA ALA A 256 25.16 26.79 3.37
C ALA A 256 25.68 26.59 1.94
N LYS A 257 24.78 26.64 0.95
CA LYS A 257 25.12 26.55 -0.47
C LYS A 257 26.03 27.69 -0.93
N ALA A 258 25.73 28.94 -0.57
CA ALA A 258 26.58 30.07 -0.93
C ALA A 258 27.99 29.98 -0.31
N CYS A 259 28.10 29.48 0.93
CA CYS A 259 29.39 29.21 1.57
C CYS A 259 30.15 28.09 0.85
N HIS A 260 29.46 27.03 0.42
CA HIS A 260 30.05 25.94 -0.34
C HIS A 260 30.58 26.41 -1.70
N ASP A 261 29.72 27.02 -2.52
CA ASP A 261 30.06 27.48 -3.86
C ASP A 261 31.24 28.46 -3.83
N ARG A 262 31.27 29.36 -2.84
CA ARG A 262 32.38 30.31 -2.67
C ARG A 262 33.67 29.61 -2.25
N TYR A 263 33.60 28.64 -1.34
CA TYR A 263 34.76 27.88 -0.90
C TYR A 263 35.35 27.05 -2.05
N THR A 264 34.52 26.34 -2.80
CA THR A 264 34.92 25.55 -3.96
C THR A 264 35.60 26.45 -5.00
N ALA A 265 34.97 27.58 -5.36
CA ALA A 265 35.58 28.53 -6.29
C ALA A 265 36.92 29.10 -5.77
N LEU A 266 37.08 29.25 -4.45
CA LEU A 266 38.35 29.71 -3.86
C LEU A 266 39.44 28.64 -3.97
N MET A 267 39.10 27.37 -3.71
CA MET A 267 40.04 26.25 -3.85
C MET A 267 40.44 26.02 -5.31
N ASP A 268 39.50 26.21 -6.24
CA ASP A 268 39.74 26.07 -7.68
C ASP A 268 40.43 27.29 -8.30
N GLY A 269 40.60 28.38 -7.55
CA GLY A 269 41.13 29.65 -8.06
C GLY A 269 40.19 30.41 -9.02
N THR A 270 38.95 29.95 -9.19
CA THR A 270 37.91 30.57 -10.04
C THR A 270 37.02 31.57 -9.28
N ALA A 271 37.32 31.82 -8.01
CA ALA A 271 36.55 32.71 -7.16
C ALA A 271 36.56 34.14 -7.70
N LYS A 272 35.35 34.66 -7.95
CA LYS A 272 35.18 36.04 -8.40
C LYS A 272 35.68 37.02 -7.34
N ILE A 273 36.58 37.91 -7.73
CA ILE A 273 37.13 38.95 -6.85
C ILE A 273 35.98 39.90 -6.43
N PRO A 274 35.89 40.29 -5.14
CA PRO A 274 34.93 41.30 -4.68
C PRO A 274 35.05 42.60 -5.47
N SER A 275 33.93 43.28 -5.75
CA SER A 275 33.91 44.49 -6.61
C SER A 275 34.75 45.66 -6.10
N GLN A 276 35.12 45.68 -4.83
CA GLN A 276 35.99 46.71 -4.23
C GLN A 276 37.48 46.45 -4.51
N GLN A 277 37.85 45.21 -4.84
CA GLN A 277 39.23 44.77 -5.09
C GLN A 277 39.47 44.48 -6.58
N HIS A 278 38.47 44.69 -7.43
CA HIS A 278 38.58 44.49 -8.88
C HIS A 278 39.22 45.74 -9.51
N ASP A 279 40.06 45.53 -10.52
CA ASP A 279 40.80 46.62 -11.20
C ASP A 279 39.85 47.71 -11.73
N ASP A 280 38.75 47.30 -12.38
CA ASP A 280 37.66 48.18 -12.80
C ASP A 280 36.38 47.95 -11.97
N PRO A 281 36.11 48.75 -10.92
CA PRO A 281 34.96 48.55 -10.05
C PRO A 281 33.62 48.89 -10.73
N GLU A 282 33.60 49.87 -11.65
CA GLU A 282 32.37 50.30 -12.33
C GLU A 282 31.85 49.28 -13.34
N ALA A 283 32.75 48.68 -14.13
CA ALA A 283 32.40 47.61 -15.07
C ALA A 283 31.76 46.43 -14.33
N ARG A 284 32.32 46.07 -13.17
CA ARG A 284 31.80 44.99 -12.33
C ARG A 284 30.42 45.29 -11.74
N ARG A 285 30.15 46.54 -11.35
CA ARG A 285 28.82 46.96 -10.89
C ARG A 285 27.78 46.83 -12.01
N ARG A 286 28.12 47.25 -13.23
CA ARG A 286 27.25 47.14 -14.40
C ARG A 286 26.91 45.68 -14.74
N GLU A 287 27.88 44.77 -14.67
CA GLU A 287 27.64 43.33 -14.87
C GLU A 287 26.69 42.75 -13.80
N LEU A 288 26.87 43.14 -12.53
CA LEU A 288 26.00 42.71 -11.44
C LEU A 288 24.57 43.24 -11.59
N GLU A 289 24.40 44.50 -12.00
CA GLU A 289 23.09 45.09 -12.30
C GLU A 289 22.40 44.41 -13.47
N ALA A 290 23.13 44.12 -14.56
CA ALA A 290 22.59 43.37 -15.69
C ALA A 290 22.13 41.96 -15.27
N ARG A 291 22.90 41.28 -14.40
CA ARG A 291 22.52 39.97 -13.87
C ARG A 291 21.29 40.05 -12.96
N ARG A 292 21.18 41.09 -12.13
CA ARG A 292 19.97 41.33 -11.32
C ARG A 292 18.74 41.55 -12.20
N ALA A 293 18.85 42.39 -13.22
CA ALA A 293 17.78 42.64 -14.18
C ALA A 293 17.37 41.36 -14.93
N ALA A 294 18.33 40.51 -15.32
CA ALA A 294 18.05 39.22 -15.95
C ALA A 294 17.30 38.25 -15.00
N PHE A 295 17.70 38.17 -13.73
CA PHE A 295 16.98 37.37 -12.73
C PHE A 295 15.56 37.88 -12.47
N GLU A 296 15.37 39.20 -12.40
CA GLU A 296 14.03 39.79 -12.23
C GLU A 296 13.13 39.50 -13.44
N ARG A 297 13.67 39.57 -14.66
CA ARG A 297 12.95 39.15 -15.88
C ARG A 297 12.56 37.69 -15.83
N ALA A 298 13.49 36.78 -15.53
CA ALA A 298 13.21 35.35 -15.42
C ALA A 298 12.14 35.03 -14.35
N ARG A 299 12.16 35.74 -13.21
CA ARG A 299 11.15 35.58 -12.16
C ARG A 299 9.77 36.09 -12.57
N LEU A 300 9.70 37.16 -13.36
CA LEU A 300 8.45 37.67 -13.92
C LEU A 300 7.89 36.70 -14.96
N GLU A 301 8.74 36.16 -15.83
CA GLU A 301 8.37 35.13 -16.81
C GLU A 301 7.86 33.86 -16.12
N GLU A 302 8.53 33.38 -15.07
CA GLU A 302 8.07 32.22 -14.30
C GLU A 302 6.69 32.48 -13.67
N ARG A 303 6.48 33.67 -13.11
CA ARG A 303 5.18 34.06 -12.56
C ARG A 303 4.10 34.12 -13.64
N GLN A 304 4.41 34.67 -14.81
CA GLN A 304 3.48 34.69 -15.95
C GLN A 304 3.11 33.27 -16.40
N VAL A 305 4.09 32.36 -16.50
CA VAL A 305 3.85 30.95 -16.84
C VAL A 305 2.99 30.27 -15.77
N GLN A 306 3.21 30.55 -14.48
CA GLN A 306 2.38 30.02 -13.39
C GLN A 306 0.95 30.58 -13.43
N GLU A 307 0.78 31.88 -13.67
CA GLU A 307 -0.55 32.52 -13.83
C GLU A 307 -1.28 31.98 -15.07
N GLU A 308 -0.59 31.76 -16.19
CA GLU A 308 -1.17 31.11 -17.38
C GLU A 308 -1.59 29.67 -17.10
N LYS A 309 -0.78 28.89 -16.40
CA LYS A 309 -1.14 27.53 -15.99
C LYS A 309 -2.35 27.53 -15.06
N ALA A 310 -2.39 28.45 -14.09
CA ALA A 310 -3.50 28.59 -13.16
C ALA A 310 -4.81 29.00 -13.86
N THR A 311 -4.75 29.96 -14.80
CA THR A 311 -5.93 30.37 -15.58
C THR A 311 -6.42 29.27 -16.51
N ARG A 312 -5.52 28.49 -17.13
CA ARG A 312 -5.90 27.29 -17.91
C ARG A 312 -6.56 26.24 -17.02
N ALA A 313 -6.02 25.97 -15.83
CA ALA A 313 -6.61 25.05 -14.87
C ALA A 313 -8.01 25.50 -14.40
N GLN A 314 -8.20 26.81 -14.17
CA GLN A 314 -9.51 27.37 -13.83
C GLN A 314 -10.53 27.20 -14.96
N LYS A 315 -10.15 27.47 -16.21
CA LYS A 315 -11.03 27.25 -17.39
C LYS A 315 -11.44 25.79 -17.54
N ILE A 316 -10.49 24.85 -17.37
CA ILE A 316 -10.79 23.41 -17.40
C ILE A 316 -11.76 23.02 -16.28
N LYS A 317 -11.58 23.58 -15.07
CA LYS A 317 -12.46 23.32 -13.93
C LYS A 317 -13.87 23.88 -14.14
N GLU A 318 -14.00 25.07 -14.72
CA GLU A 318 -15.29 25.67 -15.06
C GLU A 318 -16.01 24.90 -16.16
N GLU A 319 -15.30 24.48 -17.21
CA GLU A 319 -15.87 23.65 -18.28
C GLU A 319 -16.32 22.29 -17.73
N ALA A 320 -15.53 21.65 -16.88
CA ALA A 320 -15.92 20.40 -16.21
C ALA A 320 -17.18 20.59 -15.34
N ARG A 321 -17.29 21.72 -14.62
CA ARG A 321 -18.49 22.07 -13.83
C ARG A 321 -19.71 22.27 -14.70
N LEU A 322 -19.59 22.95 -15.85
CA LEU A 322 -20.67 23.14 -16.81
C LEU A 322 -21.12 21.81 -17.43
N ARG A 323 -20.18 20.95 -17.86
CA ARG A 323 -20.50 19.60 -18.37
C ARG A 323 -21.20 18.75 -17.31
N SER A 324 -20.77 18.84 -16.05
CA SER A 324 -21.42 18.14 -14.94
C SER A 324 -22.83 18.67 -14.68
N ALA A 325 -23.03 19.99 -14.73
CA ALA A 325 -24.35 20.61 -14.56
C ALA A 325 -25.32 20.19 -15.69
N GLN A 326 -24.86 20.17 -16.94
CA GLN A 326 -25.68 19.72 -18.08
C GLN A 326 -26.07 18.24 -17.96
N LYS A 327 -25.15 17.37 -17.56
CA LYS A 327 -25.47 15.95 -17.29
C LYS A 327 -26.47 15.79 -16.14
N ALA A 328 -26.33 16.58 -15.08
CA ALA A 328 -27.28 16.58 -13.96
C ALA A 328 -28.68 17.04 -14.39
N GLU A 329 -28.77 18.08 -15.24
CA GLU A 329 -30.05 18.57 -15.78
C GLU A 329 -30.72 17.53 -16.70
N GLN A 330 -29.98 16.93 -17.63
CA GLN A 330 -30.50 15.87 -18.50
C GLN A 330 -31.01 14.66 -17.71
N THR A 331 -30.28 14.26 -16.66
CA THR A 331 -30.70 13.15 -15.80
C THR A 331 -31.93 13.50 -14.94
N ALA A 332 -32.07 14.76 -14.50
CA ALA A 332 -33.26 15.23 -13.81
C ALA A 332 -34.48 15.23 -14.73
N LEU A 333 -34.36 15.75 -15.96
CA LEU A 333 -35.43 15.72 -16.96
C LEU A 333 -35.87 14.29 -17.31
N ALA A 334 -34.91 13.37 -17.48
CA ALA A 334 -35.21 11.96 -17.73
C ALA A 334 -35.93 11.29 -16.54
N ARG A 335 -35.64 11.68 -15.30
CA ARG A 335 -36.36 11.21 -14.11
C ARG A 335 -37.78 11.76 -14.05
N GLU A 336 -37.97 13.04 -14.38
CA GLU A 336 -39.28 13.68 -14.42
C GLU A 336 -40.18 13.03 -15.47
N GLN A 337 -39.66 12.78 -16.69
CA GLN A 337 -40.39 12.07 -17.74
C GLN A 337 -40.80 10.65 -17.30
N LYS A 338 -39.86 9.89 -16.70
CA LYS A 338 -40.18 8.56 -16.14
C LYS A 338 -41.25 8.62 -15.04
N GLN A 339 -41.30 9.69 -14.25
CA GLN A 339 -42.36 9.88 -13.25
C GLN A 339 -43.71 10.22 -13.90
N LYS A 340 -43.73 11.08 -14.92
CA LYS A 340 -44.93 11.39 -15.71
C LYS A 340 -45.48 10.14 -16.39
N ASP A 341 -44.64 9.34 -17.04
CA ASP A 341 -45.04 8.07 -17.67
C ASP A 341 -45.62 7.07 -16.67
N LYS A 342 -45.02 6.97 -15.48
CA LYS A 342 -45.53 6.12 -14.39
C LYS A 342 -46.89 6.61 -13.90
N ALA A 343 -47.07 7.93 -13.73
CA ALA A 343 -48.34 8.53 -13.32
C ALA A 343 -49.43 8.30 -14.38
N GLU A 344 -49.11 8.47 -15.67
CA GLU A 344 -50.04 8.17 -16.77
C GLU A 344 -50.43 6.70 -16.84
N ARG A 345 -49.46 5.78 -16.67
CA ARG A 345 -49.75 4.34 -16.63
C ARG A 345 -50.62 3.98 -15.42
N ALA A 346 -50.39 4.60 -14.26
CA ALA A 346 -51.23 4.42 -13.08
C ALA A 346 -52.66 4.94 -13.32
N MET A 347 -52.81 6.12 -13.92
CA MET A 347 -54.12 6.67 -14.31
C MET A 347 -54.87 5.77 -15.29
N LYS A 348 -54.19 5.26 -16.33
CA LYS A 348 -54.79 4.31 -17.29
C LYS A 348 -55.23 3.00 -16.62
N ARG A 349 -54.42 2.46 -15.69
CA ARG A 349 -54.78 1.27 -14.91
C ARG A 349 -55.98 1.52 -13.98
N ALA A 350 -56.02 2.67 -13.31
CA ALA A 350 -57.15 3.05 -12.47
C ALA A 350 -58.45 3.18 -13.28
N ALA A 351 -58.40 3.82 -14.45
CA ALA A 351 -59.55 3.93 -15.35
C ALA A 351 -60.03 2.56 -15.86
N GLN A 352 -59.11 1.66 -16.24
CA GLN A 352 -59.46 0.29 -16.62
C GLN A 352 -60.07 -0.51 -15.47
N GLN A 353 -59.60 -0.32 -14.24
CA GLN A 353 -60.19 -0.95 -13.06
C GLN A 353 -61.59 -0.43 -12.77
N GLN A 354 -61.85 0.87 -12.93
CA GLN A 354 -63.20 1.45 -12.81
C GLN A 354 -64.16 0.83 -13.84
N LEU A 355 -63.76 0.77 -15.11
CA LEU A 355 -64.56 0.11 -16.16
C LEU A 355 -64.82 -1.38 -15.87
N LYS A 356 -63.83 -2.11 -15.34
CA LYS A 356 -64.01 -3.51 -14.92
C LYS A 356 -64.95 -3.63 -13.72
N ALA A 357 -64.85 -2.73 -12.75
CA ALA A 357 -65.74 -2.69 -11.59
C ALA A 357 -67.18 -2.41 -12.00
N GLU A 358 -67.41 -1.45 -12.90
CA GLU A 358 -68.73 -1.16 -13.48
C GLU A 358 -69.30 -2.38 -14.23
N ARG A 359 -68.49 -3.05 -15.08
CA ARG A 359 -68.89 -4.30 -15.73
C ARG A 359 -69.20 -5.41 -14.72
N ALA A 360 -68.43 -5.52 -13.63
CA ALA A 360 -68.68 -6.50 -12.59
C ALA A 360 -69.98 -6.21 -11.83
N VAL A 361 -70.27 -4.94 -11.54
CA VAL A 361 -71.55 -4.52 -10.96
C VAL A 361 -72.71 -4.83 -11.91
N ALA A 362 -72.60 -4.47 -13.18
CA ALA A 362 -73.61 -4.79 -14.19
C ALA A 362 -73.83 -6.31 -14.34
N ASN A 363 -72.75 -7.10 -14.37
CA ASN A 363 -72.83 -8.57 -14.38
C ASN A 363 -73.42 -9.13 -13.09
N ARG A 364 -73.18 -8.51 -11.94
CA ARG A 364 -73.72 -8.93 -10.65
C ARG A 364 -75.22 -8.64 -10.57
N VAL A 365 -75.66 -7.49 -11.08
CA VAL A 365 -77.08 -7.16 -11.26
C VAL A 365 -77.74 -8.14 -12.23
N ALA A 366 -77.12 -8.43 -13.39
CA ALA A 366 -77.62 -9.40 -14.35
C ALA A 366 -77.61 -10.85 -13.83
N LYS A 367 -76.62 -11.21 -13.01
CA LYS A 367 -76.60 -12.50 -12.30
C LYS A 367 -77.68 -12.55 -11.25
N ASN A 368 -77.91 -11.49 -10.48
CA ASN A 368 -78.97 -11.45 -9.48
C ASN A 368 -80.35 -11.57 -10.14
N SER A 369 -80.60 -10.88 -11.26
CA SER A 369 -81.87 -11.05 -12.00
C SER A 369 -82.00 -12.44 -12.62
N ARG A 370 -80.90 -13.03 -13.14
CA ARG A 370 -80.87 -14.44 -13.53
C ARG A 370 -81.08 -15.38 -12.35
N HIS A 371 -80.54 -15.08 -11.17
CA HIS A 371 -80.64 -15.89 -9.97
C HIS A 371 -82.01 -15.77 -9.33
N GLU A 372 -82.71 -14.65 -9.51
CA GLU A 372 -84.13 -14.49 -9.19
C GLU A 372 -84.99 -15.31 -10.15
N HIS A 373 -84.71 -15.26 -11.46
CA HIS A 373 -85.35 -16.15 -12.44
C HIS A 373 -85.07 -17.64 -12.17
N LEU A 374 -83.82 -17.99 -11.83
CA LEU A 374 -83.41 -19.34 -11.48
C LEU A 374 -83.87 -19.75 -10.09
N LYS A 375 -84.12 -18.86 -9.13
CA LYS A 375 -84.80 -19.19 -7.86
C LYS A 375 -86.28 -19.44 -8.12
N ALA A 376 -86.93 -18.65 -8.98
CA ALA A 376 -88.29 -18.92 -9.43
C ALA A 376 -88.37 -20.27 -10.18
N LYS A 377 -87.33 -20.62 -10.96
CA LYS A 377 -87.22 -21.92 -11.63
C LYS A 377 -86.81 -23.06 -10.70
N LYS A 378 -85.90 -22.84 -9.72
CA LYS A 378 -85.49 -23.82 -8.71
C LYS A 378 -86.55 -24.08 -7.66
N VAL A 379 -87.45 -23.14 -7.35
CA VAL A 379 -88.66 -23.47 -6.58
C VAL A 379 -89.57 -24.43 -7.36
N ALA A 380 -89.45 -24.48 -8.70
CA ALA A 380 -90.11 -25.46 -9.56
C ALA A 380 -89.24 -26.69 -9.93
N GLU A 381 -87.96 -26.71 -9.56
CA GLU A 381 -86.98 -27.77 -9.92
C GLU A 381 -86.32 -28.36 -8.66
N LEU A 382 -86.78 -27.97 -7.47
CA LEU A 382 -86.51 -28.61 -6.16
C LEU A 382 -87.59 -29.65 -5.80
N GLU A 383 -88.34 -30.12 -6.81
CA GLU A 383 -89.03 -31.42 -6.78
C GLU A 383 -88.18 -32.56 -7.39
N ASP A 384 -87.06 -32.28 -8.09
CA ASP A 384 -86.23 -33.33 -8.69
C ASP A 384 -84.73 -33.12 -8.43
N GLU A 385 -84.22 -33.99 -7.56
CA GLU A 385 -82.87 -34.58 -7.53
C GLU A 385 -81.67 -33.62 -7.30
N GLU A 386 -81.12 -33.61 -6.09
CA GLU A 386 -80.10 -34.54 -5.57
C GLU A 386 -78.88 -34.78 -6.48
N ASN A 387 -77.72 -34.53 -5.85
CA ASN A 387 -76.44 -35.19 -6.07
C ASN A 387 -75.46 -34.73 -7.19
N TYR A 388 -74.36 -34.24 -6.65
CA TYR A 388 -72.98 -34.69 -6.88
C TYR A 388 -72.02 -33.81 -7.70
N SER A 389 -70.96 -33.49 -6.95
CA SER A 389 -69.79 -32.66 -7.17
C SER A 389 -68.88 -33.06 -8.34
N LYS A 390 -68.31 -32.04 -8.99
CA LYS A 390 -67.07 -32.15 -9.79
C LYS A 390 -65.86 -31.67 -8.99
N ALA A 391 -64.77 -32.41 -9.17
CA ALA A 391 -63.39 -32.09 -8.82
C ALA A 391 -62.89 -30.76 -9.41
N HIS A 392 -61.87 -30.12 -8.80
CA HIS A 392 -60.75 -29.53 -9.55
C HIS A 392 -59.56 -28.93 -8.73
N VAL A 393 -58.36 -29.07 -9.35
CA VAL A 393 -57.07 -28.30 -9.38
C VAL A 393 -56.35 -27.83 -8.11
N ASN A 394 -55.01 -28.02 -8.06
CA ASN A 394 -53.96 -26.96 -8.09
C ASN A 394 -52.61 -27.52 -7.61
N GLU A 395 -51.44 -26.94 -7.89
CA GLU A 395 -50.84 -26.20 -9.01
C GLU A 395 -49.37 -26.08 -8.56
N SER A 396 -48.44 -26.44 -9.45
CA SER A 396 -47.03 -26.68 -9.19
C SER A 396 -46.24 -25.39 -8.93
N GLY A 397 -45.49 -25.37 -7.82
CA GLY A 397 -44.50 -24.34 -7.49
C GLY A 397 -43.17 -24.52 -8.23
N ILE A 398 -42.56 -23.39 -8.59
CA ILE A 398 -41.22 -23.29 -9.20
C ILE A 398 -40.19 -23.19 -8.07
N SER A 399 -39.23 -24.14 -8.02
CA SER A 399 -38.14 -24.17 -7.06
C SER A 399 -36.91 -23.41 -7.58
N VAL A 400 -36.37 -22.51 -6.75
CA VAL A 400 -35.04 -21.93 -6.93
C VAL A 400 -34.04 -22.84 -6.23
N VAL A 401 -33.02 -23.29 -6.95
CA VAL A 401 -31.98 -24.23 -6.48
C VAL A 401 -30.93 -23.47 -5.70
N ASP A 402 -30.76 -23.82 -4.42
CA ASP A 402 -29.68 -23.38 -3.55
C ASP A 402 -28.32 -23.93 -4.02
N PRO A 403 -27.25 -23.11 -4.07
CA PRO A 403 -25.91 -23.59 -4.39
C PRO A 403 -25.35 -24.43 -3.23
N LYS A 404 -25.04 -25.70 -3.53
CA LYS A 404 -24.32 -26.63 -2.63
C LYS A 404 -23.01 -26.00 -2.13
N LYS A 405 -22.74 -26.18 -0.83
CA LYS A 405 -21.46 -25.81 -0.19
C LYS A 405 -20.30 -26.59 -0.84
N PRO A 406 -19.11 -25.96 -0.99
CA PRO A 406 -17.92 -26.62 -1.52
C PRO A 406 -17.47 -27.77 -0.59
N VAL A 407 -17.15 -28.92 -1.18
CA VAL A 407 -16.68 -30.11 -0.46
C VAL A 407 -15.14 -30.02 -0.34
N PRO A 408 -14.55 -30.19 0.86
CA PRO A 408 -13.09 -30.22 1.02
C PRO A 408 -12.50 -31.39 0.23
N GLY A 409 -11.60 -31.11 -0.71
CA GLY A 409 -10.92 -32.12 -1.54
C GLY A 409 -11.30 -32.13 -3.02
N GLU A 410 -12.16 -31.22 -3.47
CA GLU A 410 -12.43 -31.03 -4.90
C GLU A 410 -11.18 -30.46 -5.60
N LYS A 411 -10.69 -31.16 -6.64
CA LYS A 411 -9.53 -30.72 -7.43
C LYS A 411 -9.85 -29.41 -8.13
N ASP A 412 -8.84 -28.55 -8.27
CA ASP A 412 -8.98 -27.27 -8.98
C ASP A 412 -9.49 -27.50 -10.41
N PRO A 413 -10.53 -26.79 -10.88
CA PRO A 413 -11.00 -26.92 -12.26
C PRO A 413 -9.91 -26.66 -13.30
N ARG A 414 -8.89 -25.85 -12.97
CA ARG A 414 -7.76 -25.57 -13.86
C ARG A 414 -6.87 -26.79 -14.09
N SER A 415 -6.96 -27.82 -13.24
CA SER A 415 -6.25 -29.08 -13.42
C SER A 415 -6.69 -29.86 -14.67
N HIS A 416 -7.79 -29.49 -15.34
CA HIS A 416 -8.22 -30.06 -16.62
C HIS A 416 -7.74 -29.28 -17.85
N LEU A 417 -7.04 -28.14 -17.68
CA LEU A 417 -6.51 -27.34 -18.79
C LEU A 417 -5.27 -27.99 -19.43
N SER A 418 -5.07 -27.73 -20.71
CA SER A 418 -3.83 -28.11 -21.41
C SER A 418 -2.62 -27.37 -20.83
N LEU A 419 -1.41 -27.94 -21.00
CA LEU A 419 -0.16 -27.28 -20.56
C LEU A 419 0.04 -25.92 -21.22
N GLU A 420 -0.37 -25.76 -22.48
CA GLU A 420 -0.26 -24.49 -23.22
C GLU A 420 -1.20 -23.43 -22.64
N ASP A 421 -2.45 -23.81 -22.33
CA ASP A 421 -3.43 -22.88 -21.75
C ASP A 421 -3.03 -22.46 -20.33
N LEU A 422 -2.47 -23.37 -19.53
CA LEU A 422 -1.92 -23.04 -18.20
C LEU A 422 -0.76 -22.04 -18.29
N LYS A 423 0.13 -22.18 -19.28
CA LYS A 423 1.21 -21.20 -19.53
C LYS A 423 0.66 -19.83 -19.92
N ARG A 424 -0.37 -19.78 -20.78
CA ARG A 424 -1.06 -18.53 -21.15
C ARG A 424 -1.70 -17.85 -19.94
N LEU A 425 -2.35 -18.63 -19.08
CA LEU A 425 -2.96 -18.15 -17.84
C LEU A 425 -1.91 -17.58 -16.87
N CYS A 426 -0.77 -18.27 -16.71
CA CYS A 426 0.36 -17.79 -15.91
C CYS A 426 0.94 -16.49 -16.47
N ALA A 427 1.10 -16.39 -17.80
CA ALA A 427 1.58 -15.17 -18.45
C ALA A 427 0.63 -13.98 -18.22
N HIS A 428 -0.69 -14.18 -18.33
CA HIS A 428 -1.68 -13.15 -18.04
C HIS A 428 -1.65 -12.69 -16.56
N ARG A 429 -1.17 -13.54 -15.65
CA ARG A 429 -1.02 -13.23 -14.22
C ARG A 429 0.38 -12.74 -13.85
N GLY A 430 1.29 -12.59 -14.82
CA GLY A 430 2.68 -12.16 -14.58
C GLY A 430 3.55 -13.22 -13.88
N VAL A 431 3.18 -14.50 -13.95
CA VAL A 431 3.91 -15.60 -13.32
C VAL A 431 4.81 -16.30 -14.35
N ASN A 432 6.10 -16.45 -14.04
CA ASN A 432 7.04 -17.17 -14.90
C ASN A 432 6.70 -18.67 -14.97
N SER A 433 6.51 -19.19 -16.18
CA SER A 433 5.99 -20.54 -16.46
C SER A 433 7.01 -21.47 -17.17
N GLU A 434 8.25 -21.04 -17.36
CA GLU A 434 9.28 -21.84 -18.03
C GLU A 434 9.73 -23.04 -17.18
N GLY A 435 9.77 -24.23 -17.81
CA GLY A 435 10.29 -25.47 -17.20
C GLY A 435 9.38 -26.19 -16.19
N LYS A 436 8.20 -25.67 -15.88
CA LYS A 436 7.35 -26.19 -14.80
C LYS A 436 6.37 -27.28 -15.24
N SER A 437 6.13 -28.23 -14.35
CA SER A 437 5.14 -29.30 -14.55
C SER A 437 3.70 -28.77 -14.48
N ARG A 438 2.73 -29.56 -14.97
CA ARG A 438 1.30 -29.17 -14.94
C ARG A 438 0.81 -28.85 -13.54
N GLU A 439 1.19 -29.69 -12.58
CA GLU A 439 0.80 -29.59 -11.17
C GLU A 439 1.42 -28.36 -10.51
N GLU A 440 2.68 -28.06 -10.81
CA GLU A 440 3.36 -26.85 -10.35
C GLU A 440 2.71 -25.57 -10.89
N LEU A 441 2.32 -25.55 -12.17
CA LEU A 441 1.63 -24.39 -12.75
C LEU A 441 0.25 -24.18 -12.09
N THR A 442 -0.50 -25.25 -11.83
CA THR A 442 -1.78 -25.14 -11.11
C THR A 442 -1.58 -24.68 -9.67
N GLY A 443 -0.57 -25.20 -8.96
CA GLY A 443 -0.27 -24.79 -7.59
C GLY A 443 0.16 -23.32 -7.51
N LEU A 444 0.95 -22.83 -8.47
CA LEU A 444 1.32 -21.41 -8.53
C LEU A 444 0.12 -20.49 -8.75
N LEU A 445 -0.82 -20.87 -9.63
CA LEU A 445 -2.04 -20.09 -9.85
C LEU A 445 -2.91 -20.06 -8.58
N GLN A 446 -2.95 -21.15 -7.82
CA GLN A 446 -3.63 -21.18 -6.51
C GLN A 446 -2.96 -20.23 -5.50
N CYS A 447 -1.63 -20.27 -5.37
CA CYS A 447 -0.90 -19.36 -4.48
C CYS A 447 -1.17 -17.89 -4.83
N VAL A 448 -1.24 -17.54 -6.12
CA VAL A 448 -1.59 -16.19 -6.57
C VAL A 448 -3.03 -15.83 -6.19
N ASP A 449 -3.98 -16.74 -6.34
CA ASP A 449 -5.37 -16.52 -5.92
C ASP A 449 -5.54 -16.40 -4.40
N GLU A 450 -4.72 -17.12 -3.64
CA GLU A 450 -4.63 -17.02 -2.18
C GLU A 450 -4.03 -15.70 -1.70
N ALA A 451 -3.09 -15.14 -2.45
CA ALA A 451 -2.49 -13.84 -2.17
C ALA A 451 -3.47 -12.66 -2.36
N PHE A 452 -4.50 -12.79 -3.19
CA PHE A 452 -5.48 -11.73 -3.37
C PHE A 452 -6.34 -11.50 -2.12
N SER A 453 -6.62 -10.22 -1.84
CA SER A 453 -7.58 -9.84 -0.81
C SER A 453 -9.03 -10.15 -1.26
N LEU A 454 -9.95 -10.30 -0.31
CA LEU A 454 -11.37 -10.56 -0.62
C LEU A 454 -11.97 -9.47 -1.53
N ASN A 455 -11.54 -8.21 -1.38
CA ASN A 455 -12.02 -7.09 -2.20
C ASN A 455 -11.50 -7.18 -3.64
N GLN A 456 -10.25 -7.59 -3.83
CA GLN A 456 -9.68 -7.85 -5.17
C GLN A 456 -10.39 -9.02 -5.86
N LEU A 457 -10.68 -10.11 -5.13
CA LEU A 457 -11.44 -11.24 -5.64
C LEU A 457 -12.86 -10.84 -6.05
N LYS A 458 -13.56 -10.02 -5.25
CA LYS A 458 -14.87 -9.43 -5.61
C LYS A 458 -14.80 -8.58 -6.86
N ALA A 459 -13.76 -7.74 -7.00
CA ALA A 459 -13.57 -6.89 -8.17
C ALA A 459 -13.36 -7.72 -9.45
N MET A 460 -12.51 -8.75 -9.37
CA MET A 460 -12.28 -9.68 -10.48
C MET A 460 -13.53 -10.50 -10.84
N CYS A 461 -14.27 -11.00 -9.83
CA CYS A 461 -15.54 -11.69 -10.06
C CYS A 461 -16.57 -10.77 -10.74
N ARG A 462 -16.66 -9.51 -10.31
CA ARG A 462 -17.55 -8.50 -10.92
C ARG A 462 -17.16 -8.19 -12.36
N ALA A 463 -15.87 -8.06 -12.65
CA ALA A 463 -15.37 -7.85 -14.00
C ALA A 463 -15.72 -9.01 -14.95
N LYS A 464 -15.85 -10.23 -14.42
CA LYS A 464 -16.27 -11.43 -15.17
C LYS A 464 -17.77 -11.74 -15.09
N GLY A 465 -18.58 -10.85 -14.50
CA GLY A 465 -20.02 -11.06 -14.37
C GLY A 465 -20.44 -12.18 -13.42
N LEU A 466 -19.57 -12.58 -12.49
CA LEU A 466 -19.84 -13.63 -11.50
C LEU A 466 -20.50 -13.06 -10.23
N ASN A 467 -21.14 -13.94 -9.45
CA ASN A 467 -21.73 -13.55 -8.18
C ASN A 467 -20.64 -13.13 -7.18
N THR A 468 -20.81 -11.97 -6.55
CA THR A 468 -19.85 -11.45 -5.55
C THR A 468 -20.21 -11.79 -4.12
N ALA A 469 -21.37 -12.43 -3.90
CA ALA A 469 -21.75 -12.97 -2.60
C ALA A 469 -21.09 -14.33 -2.37
N GLY A 470 -20.27 -14.44 -1.33
CA GLY A 470 -19.60 -15.70 -0.96
C GLY A 470 -18.41 -15.49 -0.04
N THR A 471 -17.91 -16.60 0.51
CA THR A 471 -16.62 -16.66 1.24
C THR A 471 -15.44 -16.50 0.28
N LYS A 472 -14.24 -16.16 0.81
CA LYS A 472 -13.01 -16.01 0.00
C LYS A 472 -12.75 -17.24 -0.88
N ALA A 473 -12.85 -18.42 -0.29
CA ALA A 473 -12.68 -19.70 -0.99
C ALA A 473 -13.71 -19.91 -2.12
N GLN A 474 -14.98 -19.53 -1.91
CA GLN A 474 -16.01 -19.63 -2.95
C GLN A 474 -15.72 -18.68 -4.12
N GLN A 475 -15.23 -17.47 -3.85
CA GLN A 475 -14.87 -16.52 -4.90
C GLN A 475 -13.63 -16.96 -5.68
N GLN A 476 -12.63 -17.53 -5.01
CA GLN A 476 -11.48 -18.15 -5.67
C GLN A 476 -11.91 -19.29 -6.58
N GLN A 477 -12.77 -20.20 -6.09
CA GLN A 477 -13.27 -21.32 -6.88
C GLN A 477 -14.12 -20.86 -8.08
N GLN A 478 -14.98 -19.85 -7.90
CA GLN A 478 -15.76 -19.27 -8.99
C GLN A 478 -14.88 -18.61 -10.05
N LEU A 479 -13.84 -17.88 -9.62
CA LEU A 479 -12.88 -17.25 -10.52
C LEU A 479 -12.09 -18.31 -11.30
N ALA A 480 -11.63 -19.36 -10.64
CA ALA A 480 -10.93 -20.48 -11.24
C ALA A 480 -11.80 -21.23 -12.27
N LEU A 481 -13.07 -21.49 -11.93
CA LEU A 481 -14.04 -22.10 -12.85
C LEU A 481 -14.29 -21.24 -14.09
N ALA A 482 -14.47 -19.93 -13.91
CA ALA A 482 -14.72 -19.01 -15.01
C ALA A 482 -13.50 -18.89 -15.95
N GLU A 483 -12.30 -18.90 -15.40
CA GLU A 483 -11.06 -18.94 -16.17
C GLU A 483 -10.91 -20.24 -16.93
N ALA A 484 -11.11 -21.38 -16.28
CA ALA A 484 -11.01 -22.67 -16.93
C ALA A 484 -12.01 -22.78 -18.10
N ARG A 485 -13.27 -22.34 -17.90
CA ARG A 485 -14.30 -22.31 -18.94
C ARG A 485 -14.00 -21.40 -20.14
N SER A 486 -13.11 -20.42 -19.99
CA SER A 486 -12.72 -19.55 -21.10
C SER A 486 -11.82 -20.24 -22.14
N TYR A 487 -11.26 -21.41 -21.81
CA TYR A 487 -10.40 -22.19 -22.70
C TYR A 487 -11.13 -23.43 -23.23
N ALA A 488 -10.94 -23.72 -24.52
CA ALA A 488 -11.56 -24.88 -25.17
C ALA A 488 -11.04 -26.23 -24.65
N SER A 489 -9.81 -26.28 -24.09
CA SER A 489 -9.24 -27.51 -23.54
C SER A 489 -9.97 -28.00 -22.29
N TYR A 490 -10.51 -27.08 -21.49
CA TYR A 490 -11.29 -27.44 -20.30
C TYR A 490 -12.57 -28.19 -20.67
N VAL A 491 -13.30 -27.71 -21.68
CA VAL A 491 -14.53 -28.36 -22.16
C VAL A 491 -14.24 -29.79 -22.61
N LYS A 492 -13.17 -29.97 -23.39
CA LYS A 492 -12.71 -31.29 -23.85
C LYS A 492 -12.25 -32.21 -22.73
N GLY A 493 -11.57 -31.66 -21.71
CA GLY A 493 -11.09 -32.44 -20.57
C GLY A 493 -12.21 -32.88 -19.64
N PHE A 494 -13.18 -31.99 -19.38
CA PHE A 494 -14.31 -32.24 -18.49
C PHE A 494 -15.29 -33.28 -19.06
N GLU A 495 -15.53 -33.27 -20.37
CA GLU A 495 -16.35 -34.29 -21.05
C GLU A 495 -15.73 -35.69 -21.01
N ARG A 496 -14.40 -35.79 -20.87
CA ARG A 496 -13.69 -37.07 -20.85
C ARG A 496 -13.71 -37.77 -19.49
N GLU A 497 -13.86 -37.01 -18.41
CA GLU A 497 -13.84 -37.51 -17.03
C GLU A 497 -15.24 -37.78 -16.45
N GLN A 498 -16.31 -37.31 -17.07
CA GLN A 498 -17.66 -37.73 -16.72
C GLN A 498 -17.85 -39.18 -17.21
N PRO A 499 -17.90 -40.19 -16.32
CA PRO A 499 -18.27 -41.54 -16.75
C PRO A 499 -19.66 -41.43 -17.40
N ILE A 500 -19.76 -41.86 -18.65
CA ILE A 500 -21.03 -41.96 -19.37
C ILE A 500 -21.84 -43.06 -18.66
N GLU A 501 -22.53 -42.70 -17.57
CA GLU A 501 -23.64 -43.49 -17.06
C GLU A 501 -24.73 -43.42 -18.13
N GLY A 502 -24.95 -44.57 -18.77
CA GLY A 502 -25.62 -44.69 -20.06
C GLY A 502 -26.99 -44.01 -20.15
N GLY A 503 -27.07 -42.98 -20.98
CA GLY A 503 -28.32 -42.38 -21.43
C GLY A 503 -28.19 -41.94 -22.88
N LYS A 504 -28.74 -42.72 -23.81
CA LYS A 504 -28.81 -42.38 -25.25
C LYS A 504 -29.59 -41.06 -25.43
N VAL A 505 -28.91 -39.98 -25.82
CA VAL A 505 -29.56 -38.78 -26.33
C VAL A 505 -29.05 -38.50 -27.74
N LYS A 506 -29.98 -38.41 -28.68
CA LYS A 506 -29.76 -38.17 -30.11
C LYS A 506 -29.23 -36.74 -30.31
N SER A 507 -28.10 -36.59 -31.00
CA SER A 507 -27.57 -35.28 -31.38
C SER A 507 -28.30 -34.75 -32.62
N THR A 508 -29.00 -33.63 -32.46
CA THR A 508 -29.41 -32.75 -33.56
C THR A 508 -28.43 -31.59 -33.63
N THR A 509 -27.43 -31.74 -34.50
CA THR A 509 -26.45 -30.71 -34.81
C THR A 509 -26.98 -29.91 -36.00
N GLU A 510 -27.63 -28.77 -35.75
CA GLU A 510 -27.86 -27.76 -36.78
C GLU A 510 -26.66 -26.82 -36.83
N LEU A 511 -26.02 -26.84 -37.99
CA LEU A 511 -24.87 -26.07 -38.41
C LEU A 511 -25.35 -24.64 -38.71
N ILE A 512 -25.03 -23.67 -37.86
CA ILE A 512 -25.24 -22.25 -38.14
C ILE A 512 -23.95 -21.72 -38.78
N ASP A 513 -24.00 -21.64 -40.11
CA ASP A 513 -23.05 -20.99 -40.98
C ASP A 513 -23.24 -19.46 -40.87
N LEU A 514 -22.30 -18.78 -40.20
CA LEU A 514 -22.24 -17.31 -40.16
C LEU A 514 -21.16 -16.85 -41.13
N GLY A 515 -21.63 -16.33 -42.27
CA GLY A 515 -20.82 -15.77 -43.32
C GLY A 515 -19.87 -14.68 -42.82
N SER A 516 -18.61 -14.83 -43.22
CA SER A 516 -17.57 -13.81 -43.19
C SER A 516 -17.91 -12.72 -44.21
N GLY A 517 -18.31 -11.55 -43.72
CA GLY A 517 -18.37 -10.32 -44.51
C GLY A 517 -17.03 -9.59 -44.46
N ASP A 518 -16.48 -9.34 -45.65
CA ASP A 518 -15.91 -8.09 -46.18
C ASP A 518 -15.10 -7.25 -45.18
N GLU A 519 -13.77 -7.16 -45.33
CA GLU A 519 -13.06 -6.26 -46.25
C GLU A 519 -13.36 -4.78 -45.93
N ASP A 520 -12.49 -4.17 -45.10
CA ASP A 520 -12.23 -2.73 -45.15
C ASP A 520 -10.73 -2.53 -44.83
N GLU A 521 -9.94 -2.45 -45.90
CA GLU A 521 -8.58 -1.94 -45.91
C GLU A 521 -8.61 -0.41 -45.77
N ASP A 522 -8.41 0.12 -44.57
CA ASP A 522 -8.13 1.54 -44.39
C ASP A 522 -6.62 1.80 -44.43
N GLU A 523 -6.20 2.08 -45.65
CA GLU A 523 -5.04 2.86 -46.06
C GLU A 523 -4.99 4.20 -45.31
N ALA A 524 -4.05 4.35 -44.38
CA ALA A 524 -3.67 5.64 -43.82
C ALA A 524 -2.16 5.86 -43.98
N MET A 525 -1.80 6.43 -45.13
CA MET A 525 -0.64 7.30 -45.25
C MET A 525 -0.65 8.34 -44.14
N LEU A 526 0.47 8.54 -43.45
CA LEU A 526 0.87 9.86 -42.96
C LEU A 526 2.39 9.93 -42.75
N TYR A 527 2.89 11.08 -43.15
CA TYR A 527 4.27 11.58 -43.25
C TYR A 527 5.11 11.47 -41.98
#